data_AF-A0A0F9LC76-F1
#
_entry.id   AF-A0A0F9LC76-F1
#
_cell.length_a   1.000
_cell.length_b   1.000
_cell.length_c   1.000
_cell.angle_alpha   90.00
_cell.angle_beta   90.00
_cell.angle_gamma   90.00
#
_symmetry.space_group_name_H-M   'P 1'
#
loop_
_entity.id
_entity.type
_entity.pdbx_description
1 polymer ?
#
loop_
_entity_poly.entity_id
_entity_poly.type
_entity_poly.pdbx_seq_one_letter_code
_entity_poly.pdbx_strand_id
1 'polypeptide(L)'
;MLVGLTAAAAELNKLDGFTGLTADLNILSGADAGGLTAAELLFVNGVTSAIQAQINGKAPTAHSHGTSEIDNDAITYAKIQNVVTDERLLGNIAGAGGIVTELSPAQVRTMINVEAGATADQSAGEIEAIVSHDNLLAFVLDKHVAHASVSIGTAAAGGLSGGGTIAATRALVINLSGLPALEANGIVSGDGYLVDNGGVMNRMAHSDGGIPIGTVTGTSDVLATADMNTYIEYTNAAAVTVTLNNGVGKKSNVVIIEQAGAGQVTVAGTATVNAANGKKTTKQRSVIILLCTAANTWTLFGDSTA
;
A
#
# COMPACT_ATOMS: atom_id res chain seq x y z
N MET A 1 -67.74 -50.08 -92.91
CA MET A 1 -66.95 -50.95 -93.80
C MET A 1 -65.55 -50.37 -93.84
N LEU A 2 -64.52 -51.13 -93.46
CA LEU A 2 -63.17 -50.60 -93.39
C LEU A 2 -62.59 -50.59 -94.81
N VAL A 3 -62.56 -49.42 -95.45
CA VAL A 3 -62.05 -49.26 -96.81
C VAL A 3 -60.57 -48.91 -96.72
N GLY A 4 -59.69 -49.81 -97.19
CA GLY A 4 -58.25 -49.54 -97.31
C GLY A 4 -57.34 -50.03 -96.17
N LEU A 5 -57.81 -50.90 -95.27
CA LEU A 5 -56.91 -51.54 -94.28
C LEU A 5 -56.09 -52.66 -94.94
N THR A 6 -54.77 -52.54 -94.85
CA THR A 6 -53.81 -53.60 -95.20
C THR A 6 -53.10 -54.04 -93.91
N ALA A 7 -53.60 -55.08 -93.25
CA ALA A 7 -53.00 -55.66 -92.04
C ALA A 7 -53.04 -57.20 -92.11
N ALA A 8 -51.97 -57.86 -91.69
CA ALA A 8 -51.89 -59.31 -91.58
C ALA A 8 -52.61 -59.83 -90.33
N ALA A 9 -53.02 -61.10 -90.35
CA ALA A 9 -53.64 -61.74 -89.19
C ALA A 9 -52.75 -61.66 -87.92
N ALA A 10 -51.43 -61.75 -88.06
CA ALA A 10 -50.49 -61.61 -86.94
C ALA A 10 -50.42 -60.19 -86.35
N GLU A 11 -50.68 -59.15 -87.15
CA GLU A 11 -50.75 -57.76 -86.68
C GLU A 11 -52.07 -57.49 -85.96
N LEU A 12 -53.17 -58.01 -86.51
CA LEU A 12 -54.49 -57.93 -85.88
C LEU A 12 -54.56 -58.72 -84.57
N ASN A 13 -53.90 -59.89 -84.50
CA ASN A 13 -53.85 -60.70 -83.27
C ASN A 13 -53.10 -60.01 -82.11
N LYS A 14 -52.23 -59.04 -82.37
CA LYS A 14 -51.60 -58.22 -81.31
C LYS A 14 -52.61 -57.26 -80.65
N LEU A 15 -53.70 -56.95 -81.35
CA LEU A 15 -54.80 -56.12 -80.86
C LEU A 15 -55.96 -56.96 -80.31
N ASP A 16 -55.93 -58.28 -80.48
CA ASP A 16 -56.94 -59.19 -79.93
C ASP A 16 -56.87 -59.16 -78.40
N GLY A 17 -58.01 -58.88 -77.76
CA GLY A 17 -58.10 -58.65 -76.31
C GLY A 17 -57.73 -57.25 -75.81
N PHE A 18 -57.36 -56.31 -76.68
CA PHE A 18 -57.15 -54.91 -76.28
C PHE A 18 -58.49 -54.24 -75.93
N THR A 19 -58.59 -53.67 -74.72
CA THR A 19 -59.81 -53.02 -74.21
C THR A 19 -59.75 -51.48 -74.18
N GLY A 20 -58.62 -50.90 -74.60
CA GLY A 20 -58.43 -49.44 -74.69
C GLY A 20 -59.08 -48.80 -75.91
N LEU A 21 -58.93 -47.48 -76.04
CA LEU A 21 -59.45 -46.69 -77.14
C LEU A 21 -58.43 -46.57 -78.29
N THR A 22 -58.89 -46.22 -79.49
CA THR A 22 -57.98 -45.88 -80.61
C THR A 22 -57.05 -44.71 -80.26
N ALA A 23 -57.49 -43.80 -79.40
CA ALA A 23 -56.66 -42.70 -78.90
C ALA A 23 -55.45 -43.21 -78.11
N ASP A 24 -55.59 -44.28 -77.32
CA ASP A 24 -54.51 -44.85 -76.51
C ASP A 24 -53.41 -45.47 -77.40
N LEU A 25 -53.82 -46.14 -78.48
CA LEU A 25 -52.89 -46.69 -79.48
C LEU A 25 -52.18 -45.57 -80.27
N ASN A 26 -52.89 -44.51 -80.62
CA ASN A 26 -52.30 -43.33 -81.28
C ASN A 26 -51.30 -42.61 -80.37
N ILE A 27 -51.57 -42.54 -79.06
CA ILE A 27 -50.65 -41.97 -78.08
C ILE A 27 -49.40 -42.85 -77.94
N LEU A 28 -49.55 -44.18 -77.88
CA LEU A 28 -48.40 -45.10 -77.79
C LEU A 28 -47.54 -45.08 -79.07
N SER A 29 -48.17 -45.00 -80.24
CA SER A 29 -47.49 -44.76 -81.52
C SER A 29 -46.76 -43.42 -81.56
N GLY A 30 -47.38 -42.36 -81.03
CA GLY A 30 -46.76 -41.04 -80.92
C GLY A 30 -45.59 -41.01 -79.93
N ALA A 31 -45.66 -41.81 -78.85
CA ALA A 31 -44.59 -41.94 -77.86
C ALA A 31 -43.34 -42.61 -78.44
N ASP A 32 -43.50 -43.68 -79.23
CA ASP A 32 -42.41 -44.34 -79.97
C ASP A 32 -41.77 -43.38 -81.00
N ALA A 33 -42.59 -42.63 -81.75
CA ALA A 33 -42.10 -41.60 -82.67
C ALA A 33 -41.36 -40.45 -81.95
N GLY A 34 -41.66 -40.22 -80.66
CA GLY A 34 -40.96 -39.29 -79.78
C GLY A 34 -39.64 -39.80 -79.21
N GLY A 35 -39.23 -41.04 -79.54
CA GLY A 35 -37.97 -41.66 -79.11
C GLY A 35 -38.07 -42.52 -77.86
N LEU A 36 -39.28 -42.79 -77.35
CA LEU A 36 -39.46 -43.65 -76.18
C LEU A 36 -39.23 -45.12 -76.56
N THR A 37 -38.21 -45.74 -75.99
CA THR A 37 -37.86 -47.15 -76.23
C THR A 37 -38.57 -48.09 -75.26
N ALA A 38 -38.64 -49.37 -75.62
CA ALA A 38 -39.14 -50.41 -74.71
C ALA A 38 -38.33 -50.45 -73.39
N ALA A 39 -37.02 -50.21 -73.43
CA ALA A 39 -36.16 -50.17 -72.24
C ALA A 39 -36.54 -49.02 -71.29
N GLU A 40 -36.91 -47.86 -71.82
CA GLU A 40 -37.36 -46.72 -71.00
C GLU A 40 -38.72 -47.01 -70.36
N LEU A 41 -39.63 -47.66 -71.08
CA LEU A 41 -40.91 -48.11 -70.52
C LEU A 41 -40.72 -49.18 -69.44
N LEU A 42 -39.68 -50.00 -69.55
CA LEU A 42 -39.30 -50.96 -68.51
C LEU A 42 -38.82 -50.30 -67.21
N PHE A 43 -38.32 -49.06 -67.22
CA PHE A 43 -38.04 -48.34 -65.97
C PHE A 43 -39.32 -47.94 -65.22
N VAL A 44 -40.45 -47.82 -65.92
CA VAL A 44 -41.77 -47.62 -65.32
C VAL A 44 -42.34 -48.94 -64.77
N ASN A 45 -41.86 -50.09 -65.27
CA ASN A 45 -42.21 -51.40 -64.72
C ASN A 45 -41.57 -51.59 -63.33
N GLY A 46 -42.35 -51.27 -62.31
CA GLY A 46 -41.90 -51.24 -60.91
C GLY A 46 -42.18 -49.90 -60.23
N VAL A 47 -42.47 -48.84 -61.00
CA VAL A 47 -43.00 -47.58 -60.47
C VAL A 47 -44.47 -47.80 -60.14
N THR A 48 -44.78 -47.90 -58.86
CA THR A 48 -46.16 -48.06 -58.38
C THR A 48 -46.79 -46.69 -58.13
N SER A 49 -48.10 -46.62 -57.89
CA SER A 49 -48.75 -45.37 -57.45
C SER A 49 -48.16 -44.80 -56.14
N ALA A 50 -47.37 -45.59 -55.40
CA ALA A 50 -46.63 -45.19 -54.22
C ALA A 50 -45.20 -44.71 -54.52
N ILE A 51 -45.01 -43.92 -55.59
CA ILE A 51 -43.69 -43.36 -55.98
C ILE A 51 -42.98 -42.71 -54.78
N GLN A 52 -43.73 -42.01 -53.93
CA GLN A 52 -43.19 -41.38 -52.72
C GLN A 52 -42.56 -42.39 -51.75
N ALA A 53 -43.14 -43.58 -51.58
CA ALA A 53 -42.56 -44.63 -50.72
C ALA A 53 -41.28 -45.20 -51.33
N GLN A 54 -41.22 -45.31 -52.65
CA GLN A 54 -40.03 -45.80 -53.37
C GLN A 54 -38.87 -44.80 -53.26
N ILE A 55 -39.16 -43.50 -53.41
CA ILE A 55 -38.19 -42.42 -53.19
C ILE A 55 -37.74 -42.39 -51.72
N ASN A 56 -38.69 -42.44 -50.77
CA ASN A 56 -38.40 -42.41 -49.34
C ASN A 56 -37.62 -43.64 -48.87
N GLY A 57 -37.77 -44.80 -49.50
CA GLY A 57 -37.00 -45.99 -49.22
C GLY A 57 -35.58 -45.96 -49.79
N LYS A 58 -35.37 -45.23 -50.91
CA LYS A 58 -34.07 -45.15 -51.58
C LYS A 58 -33.17 -44.05 -51.03
N ALA A 59 -33.73 -42.93 -50.58
CA ALA A 59 -32.96 -41.81 -50.01
C ALA A 59 -32.06 -42.22 -48.82
N PRO A 60 -32.51 -43.00 -47.81
CA PRO A 60 -31.71 -43.24 -46.61
C PRO A 60 -30.49 -44.16 -46.80
N THR A 61 -30.36 -44.87 -47.92
CA THR A 61 -29.37 -45.95 -48.08
C THR A 61 -28.32 -45.72 -49.17
N ALA A 62 -28.41 -44.64 -49.97
CA ALA A 62 -27.57 -44.53 -51.18
C ALA A 62 -27.15 -43.13 -51.64
N HIS A 63 -27.44 -42.04 -50.93
CA HIS A 63 -26.90 -40.72 -51.32
C HIS A 63 -26.01 -40.14 -50.23
N SER A 64 -24.75 -39.88 -50.60
CA SER A 64 -23.83 -39.04 -49.85
C SER A 64 -24.11 -37.60 -50.21
N HIS A 65 -24.15 -36.70 -49.22
CA HIS A 65 -24.21 -35.27 -49.48
C HIS A 65 -22.80 -34.69 -49.50
N GLY A 66 -22.41 -34.07 -50.62
CA GLY A 66 -21.25 -33.18 -50.65
C GLY A 66 -21.51 -31.95 -49.77
N THR A 67 -20.46 -31.30 -49.27
CA THR A 67 -20.61 -30.06 -48.48
C THR A 67 -21.30 -28.94 -49.26
N SER A 68 -21.21 -28.96 -50.61
CA SER A 68 -21.92 -28.03 -51.49
C SER A 68 -23.44 -28.29 -51.60
N GLU A 69 -23.89 -29.48 -51.22
CA GLU A 69 -25.31 -29.88 -51.24
C GLU A 69 -25.98 -29.65 -49.88
N ILE A 70 -25.23 -29.09 -48.94
CA ILE A 70 -25.69 -28.70 -47.62
C ILE A 70 -25.63 -27.18 -47.57
N ASP A 71 -26.77 -26.52 -47.53
CA ASP A 71 -26.81 -25.07 -47.35
C ASP A 71 -26.15 -24.69 -46.02
N ASN A 72 -25.48 -23.53 -45.97
CA ASN A 72 -24.72 -23.11 -44.79
C ASN A 72 -25.58 -23.04 -43.51
N ASP A 73 -26.89 -22.81 -43.65
CA ASP A 73 -27.87 -22.76 -42.56
C ASP A 73 -28.59 -24.10 -42.33
N ALA A 74 -28.42 -25.09 -43.20
CA ALA A 74 -29.00 -26.42 -43.04
C ALA A 74 -28.39 -27.20 -41.86
N ILE A 75 -27.15 -26.85 -41.46
CA ILE A 75 -26.51 -27.35 -40.23
C ILE A 75 -26.80 -26.39 -39.08
N THR A 76 -27.97 -26.56 -38.47
CA THR A 76 -28.39 -25.74 -37.34
C THR A 76 -27.76 -26.23 -36.02
N TYR A 77 -27.76 -25.35 -35.01
CA TYR A 77 -27.28 -25.66 -33.68
C TYR A 77 -27.93 -26.93 -33.08
N ALA A 78 -29.22 -27.15 -33.32
CA ALA A 78 -29.93 -28.36 -32.86
C ALA A 78 -29.42 -29.66 -33.54
N LYS A 79 -29.02 -29.60 -34.82
CA LYS A 79 -28.45 -30.76 -35.53
C LYS A 79 -27.02 -31.07 -35.08
N ILE A 80 -26.28 -30.05 -34.63
CA ILE A 80 -24.95 -30.22 -34.01
C ILE A 80 -25.10 -30.72 -32.56
N GLN A 81 -26.08 -30.24 -31.80
CA GLN A 81 -26.37 -30.68 -30.43
C GLN A 81 -26.79 -32.15 -30.35
N ASN A 82 -27.57 -32.65 -31.32
CA ASN A 82 -28.04 -34.04 -31.30
C ASN A 82 -26.92 -35.10 -31.45
N VAL A 83 -25.68 -34.67 -31.71
CA VAL A 83 -24.49 -35.54 -31.74
C VAL A 83 -23.87 -35.73 -30.35
N VAL A 84 -24.23 -34.92 -29.34
CA VAL A 84 -23.60 -34.98 -28.01
C VAL A 84 -24.63 -34.71 -26.92
N THR A 85 -25.06 -35.75 -26.21
CA THR A 85 -26.05 -35.65 -25.12
C THR A 85 -25.51 -34.99 -23.83
N ASP A 86 -24.20 -34.72 -23.76
CA ASP A 86 -23.49 -34.50 -22.49
C ASP A 86 -22.86 -33.09 -22.34
N GLU A 87 -23.38 -32.05 -23.02
CA GLU A 87 -22.89 -30.66 -22.91
C GLU A 87 -21.37 -30.50 -23.22
N ARG A 88 -20.83 -31.32 -24.13
CA ARG A 88 -19.40 -31.39 -24.40
C ARG A 88 -18.98 -30.50 -25.57
N LEU A 89 -17.77 -29.94 -25.46
CA LEU A 89 -17.14 -29.22 -26.57
C LEU A 89 -16.64 -30.21 -27.64
N LEU A 90 -16.96 -29.94 -28.91
CA LEU A 90 -16.48 -30.71 -30.05
C LEU A 90 -15.23 -30.06 -30.65
N GLY A 91 -14.27 -30.88 -31.09
CA GLY A 91 -13.05 -30.39 -31.73
C GLY A 91 -12.27 -31.47 -32.48
N ASN A 92 -11.31 -31.04 -33.29
CA ASN A 92 -10.37 -31.95 -33.95
C ASN A 92 -9.14 -32.18 -33.06
N ILE A 93 -8.91 -33.44 -32.69
CA ILE A 93 -7.78 -33.86 -31.86
C ILE A 93 -6.77 -34.73 -32.61
N ALA A 94 -7.05 -35.08 -33.87
CA ALA A 94 -6.27 -36.01 -34.68
C ALA A 94 -5.36 -35.31 -35.71
N GLY A 95 -5.41 -33.98 -35.80
CA GLY A 95 -4.60 -33.19 -36.74
C GLY A 95 -5.25 -32.98 -38.10
N ALA A 96 -4.49 -32.52 -39.10
CA ALA A 96 -5.03 -32.15 -40.41
C ALA A 96 -5.80 -33.30 -41.08
N GLY A 97 -7.05 -33.05 -41.47
CA GLY A 97 -7.93 -34.07 -42.05
C GLY A 97 -8.64 -34.99 -41.04
N GLY A 98 -8.41 -34.79 -39.73
CA GLY A 98 -9.11 -35.48 -38.66
C GLY A 98 -10.60 -35.11 -38.58
N ILE A 99 -11.42 -36.10 -38.23
CA ILE A 99 -12.85 -35.91 -38.00
C ILE A 99 -13.05 -35.20 -36.65
N VAL A 100 -14.06 -34.33 -36.56
CA VAL A 100 -14.44 -33.68 -35.29
C VAL A 100 -14.96 -34.74 -34.31
N THR A 101 -14.43 -34.73 -33.10
CA THR A 101 -14.78 -35.66 -32.01
C THR A 101 -15.08 -34.90 -30.72
N GLU A 102 -15.60 -35.57 -29.70
CA GLU A 102 -15.73 -34.99 -28.37
C GLU A 102 -14.37 -34.71 -27.75
N LEU A 103 -14.17 -33.49 -27.25
CA LEU A 103 -12.98 -33.18 -26.45
C LEU A 103 -13.14 -33.77 -25.05
N SER A 104 -12.09 -34.42 -24.56
CA SER A 104 -11.99 -34.78 -23.15
C SER A 104 -11.79 -33.51 -22.30
N PRO A 105 -12.20 -33.53 -21.01
CA PRO A 105 -11.91 -32.43 -20.10
C PRO A 105 -10.42 -32.07 -20.04
N ALA A 106 -9.53 -33.06 -20.13
CA ALA A 106 -8.08 -32.83 -20.17
C ALA A 106 -7.65 -32.03 -21.41
N GLN A 107 -8.16 -32.38 -22.61
CA GLN A 107 -7.83 -31.69 -23.85
C GLN A 107 -8.30 -30.23 -23.83
N VAL A 108 -9.52 -29.97 -23.33
CA VAL A 108 -10.02 -28.60 -23.18
C VAL A 108 -9.12 -27.80 -22.24
N ARG A 109 -8.79 -28.37 -21.07
CA ARG A 109 -7.94 -27.70 -20.07
C ARG A 109 -6.54 -27.37 -20.57
N THR A 110 -5.92 -28.29 -21.31
CA THR A 110 -4.62 -28.04 -21.96
C THR A 110 -4.69 -26.88 -22.94
N MET A 111 -5.77 -26.77 -23.73
CA MET A 111 -5.92 -25.70 -24.73
C MET A 111 -6.11 -24.31 -24.09
N ILE A 112 -6.82 -24.23 -22.96
CA ILE A 112 -7.06 -22.96 -22.23
C ILE A 112 -6.02 -22.70 -21.13
N ASN A 113 -5.00 -23.56 -21.01
CA ASN A 113 -3.95 -23.47 -20.00
C ASN A 113 -4.47 -23.41 -18.54
N VAL A 114 -5.43 -24.27 -18.19
CA VAL A 114 -5.93 -24.42 -16.81
C VAL A 114 -5.61 -25.80 -16.25
N GLU A 115 -5.38 -25.88 -14.93
CA GLU A 115 -5.07 -27.12 -14.23
C GLU A 115 -6.33 -28.01 -13.99
N ALA A 116 -6.13 -29.32 -13.81
CA ALA A 116 -7.20 -30.22 -13.44
C ALA A 116 -7.81 -29.87 -12.07
N GLY A 117 -9.13 -29.66 -12.04
CA GLY A 117 -9.85 -29.30 -10.82
C GLY A 117 -9.90 -27.79 -10.54
N ALA A 118 -9.48 -26.94 -11.47
CA ALA A 118 -9.66 -25.50 -11.36
C ALA A 118 -11.16 -25.14 -11.21
N THR A 119 -11.55 -24.63 -10.05
CA THR A 119 -12.87 -24.06 -9.78
C THR A 119 -12.77 -22.55 -9.97
N ALA A 120 -13.34 -22.01 -11.04
CA ALA A 120 -13.48 -20.59 -11.38
C ALA A 120 -12.61 -19.54 -10.61
N ASP A 121 -11.64 -18.94 -11.32
CA ASP A 121 -10.97 -17.63 -11.11
C ASP A 121 -11.24 -16.94 -9.75
N GLN A 122 -10.37 -17.24 -8.78
CA GLN A 122 -10.25 -16.67 -7.43
C GLN A 122 -11.43 -15.78 -7.00
N SER A 123 -12.28 -16.29 -6.10
CA SER A 123 -13.26 -15.46 -5.40
C SER A 123 -12.56 -14.25 -4.75
N ALA A 124 -13.27 -13.14 -4.53
CA ALA A 124 -12.71 -11.97 -3.86
C ALA A 124 -12.04 -12.34 -2.51
N GLY A 125 -12.51 -13.39 -1.83
CA GLY A 125 -11.88 -13.93 -0.61
C GLY A 125 -10.57 -14.67 -0.85
N GLU A 126 -10.39 -15.35 -1.98
CA GLU A 126 -9.14 -16.01 -2.37
C GLU A 126 -8.11 -14.99 -2.87
N ILE A 127 -8.55 -13.95 -3.57
CA ILE A 127 -7.70 -12.79 -3.92
C ILE A 127 -7.28 -12.06 -2.63
N GLU A 128 -8.20 -11.81 -1.70
CA GLU A 128 -7.89 -11.24 -0.39
C GLU A 128 -6.94 -12.16 0.41
N ALA A 129 -7.02 -13.47 0.27
CA ALA A 129 -6.08 -14.39 0.94
C ALA A 129 -4.67 -14.36 0.32
N ILE A 130 -4.55 -14.05 -0.98
CA ILE A 130 -3.27 -13.88 -1.70
C ILE A 130 -2.68 -12.48 -1.48
N VAL A 131 -3.54 -11.46 -1.33
CA VAL A 131 -3.18 -10.05 -1.12
C VAL A 131 -3.08 -9.71 0.36
N SER A 132 -3.69 -10.48 1.26
CA SER A 132 -3.43 -10.36 2.69
C SER A 132 -2.03 -10.90 2.96
N HIS A 133 -1.09 -9.96 3.11
CA HIS A 133 0.33 -10.24 3.28
C HIS A 133 0.60 -11.14 4.52
N ASP A 134 -0.36 -11.24 5.43
CA ASP A 134 -0.32 -12.03 6.66
C ASP A 134 -0.34 -13.55 6.41
N ASN A 135 -0.80 -14.00 5.23
CA ASN A 135 -0.95 -15.43 4.90
C ASN A 135 0.12 -15.97 3.93
N LEU A 136 1.14 -15.18 3.56
CA LEU A 136 2.17 -15.62 2.62
C LEU A 136 3.14 -16.61 3.27
N LEU A 137 3.48 -17.69 2.55
CA LEU A 137 4.36 -18.81 2.97
C LEU A 137 5.80 -18.44 3.33
N ALA A 138 6.21 -17.17 3.19
CA ALA A 138 7.50 -16.64 3.58
C ALA A 138 7.39 -15.35 4.42
N PHE A 139 6.22 -15.10 5.01
CA PHE A 139 6.04 -14.01 5.94
C PHE A 139 6.92 -14.25 7.18
N VAL A 140 7.91 -13.38 7.37
CA VAL A 140 8.76 -13.40 8.56
C VAL A 140 8.01 -12.67 9.66
N LEU A 141 7.58 -13.41 10.69
CA LEU A 141 7.04 -12.86 11.93
C LEU A 141 8.00 -11.77 12.46
N ASP A 142 7.46 -10.68 13.02
CA ASP A 142 8.19 -9.52 13.57
C ASP A 142 8.77 -8.50 12.56
N LYS A 143 8.53 -8.64 11.25
CA LYS A 143 8.74 -7.53 10.28
C LYS A 143 7.50 -6.64 10.10
N HIS A 144 6.33 -7.11 10.52
CA HIS A 144 5.10 -6.34 10.71
C HIS A 144 4.67 -6.53 12.16
N VAL A 145 5.34 -5.83 13.08
CA VAL A 145 4.94 -5.91 14.49
C VAL A 145 3.58 -5.23 14.59
N ALA A 146 2.56 -5.94 15.07
CA ALA A 146 1.26 -5.35 15.35
C ALA A 146 1.49 -4.16 16.29
N HIS A 147 1.19 -2.94 15.83
CA HIS A 147 1.50 -1.75 16.62
C HIS A 147 0.84 -1.80 18.01
N ALA A 148 -0.27 -2.54 18.14
CA ALA A 148 -0.94 -2.99 19.38
C ALA A 148 -0.01 -3.57 20.45
N SER A 149 1.01 -4.35 20.06
CA SER A 149 1.94 -5.02 20.98
C SER A 149 3.19 -4.18 21.31
N VAL A 150 3.47 -3.14 20.54
CA VAL A 150 4.56 -2.20 20.83
C VAL A 150 4.07 -1.15 21.80
N SER A 151 4.41 -1.34 23.08
CA SER A 151 4.07 -0.40 24.14
C SER A 151 5.31 0.07 24.90
N ILE A 152 5.29 1.33 25.32
CA ILE A 152 6.25 1.86 26.27
C ILE A 152 5.54 1.94 27.61
N GLY A 153 5.94 1.07 28.54
CA GLY A 153 5.44 1.09 29.91
C GLY A 153 6.03 2.29 30.64
N THR A 154 5.19 3.24 31.04
CA THR A 154 5.54 4.28 32.00
C THR A 154 5.02 3.87 33.37
N ALA A 155 5.84 4.00 34.40
CA ALA A 155 5.40 3.79 35.77
C ALA A 155 4.52 4.97 36.22
N ALA A 156 3.48 4.72 37.03
CA ALA A 156 2.61 5.76 37.57
C ALA A 156 3.36 6.84 38.39
N ALA A 157 4.54 6.52 38.90
CA ALA A 157 5.47 7.40 39.61
C ALA A 157 6.85 7.48 38.92
N GLY A 158 6.89 7.33 37.58
CA GLY A 158 8.12 7.45 36.79
C GLY A 158 8.32 8.87 36.25
N GLY A 159 9.57 9.22 35.91
CA GLY A 159 9.91 10.53 35.32
C GLY A 159 9.37 10.75 33.90
N LEU A 160 8.58 9.82 33.35
CA LEU A 160 7.95 9.90 32.04
C LEU A 160 6.43 9.71 32.21
N SER A 161 5.63 10.56 31.56
CA SER A 161 4.18 10.40 31.39
C SER A 161 3.82 10.14 29.93
N GLY A 162 2.62 9.60 29.72
CA GLY A 162 2.20 9.02 28.46
C GLY A 162 2.43 7.51 28.46
N GLY A 163 2.38 6.87 27.29
CA GLY A 163 2.56 5.42 27.16
C GLY A 163 1.34 4.71 26.56
N GLY A 164 1.26 3.41 26.78
CA GLY A 164 0.34 2.53 26.06
C GLY A 164 0.90 2.13 24.70
N THR A 165 0.04 1.61 23.84
CA THR A 165 0.38 1.22 22.47
C THR A 165 0.82 2.44 21.65
N ILE A 166 1.86 2.30 20.82
CA ILE A 166 2.38 3.38 19.94
C ILE A 166 1.32 3.94 18.96
N ALA A 167 0.25 3.19 18.72
CA ALA A 167 -0.90 3.60 17.91
C ALA A 167 -1.82 4.61 18.62
N ALA A 168 -1.93 4.55 19.95
CA ALA A 168 -2.85 5.36 20.74
C ALA A 168 -2.20 6.66 21.25
N THR A 169 -0.92 6.60 21.63
CA THR A 169 -0.19 7.75 22.15
C THR A 169 1.19 7.83 21.52
N ARG A 170 1.46 8.92 20.78
CA ARG A 170 2.74 9.14 20.07
C ARG A 170 3.73 10.02 20.83
N ALA A 171 3.29 10.65 21.92
CA ALA A 171 4.10 11.57 22.70
C ALA A 171 4.61 10.90 23.98
N LEU A 172 5.93 10.91 24.15
CA LEU A 172 6.60 10.61 25.41
C LEU A 172 7.07 11.93 26.01
N VAL A 173 6.59 12.27 27.20
CA VAL A 173 6.88 13.56 27.85
C VAL A 173 7.46 13.29 29.24
N ILE A 174 8.38 14.14 29.70
CA ILE A 174 8.90 14.08 31.07
C ILE A 174 7.81 14.57 32.04
N ASN A 175 7.41 13.73 33.00
CA ASN A 175 6.39 14.07 33.99
C ASN A 175 7.01 14.58 35.29
N LEU A 176 7.45 15.83 35.29
CA LEU A 176 8.02 16.42 36.51
C LEU A 176 6.97 16.57 37.63
N SER A 177 5.71 16.86 37.29
CA SER A 177 4.61 17.04 38.25
C SER A 177 4.13 15.76 38.93
N GLY A 178 4.38 14.59 38.32
CA GLY A 178 4.00 13.29 38.86
C GLY A 178 5.07 12.63 39.73
N LEU A 179 6.26 13.23 39.81
CA LEU A 179 7.32 12.76 40.70
C LEU A 179 7.01 13.21 42.15
N PRO A 180 7.30 12.36 43.15
CA PRO A 180 7.21 12.77 44.55
C PRO A 180 8.10 13.98 44.82
N ALA A 181 7.58 14.97 45.55
CA ALA A 181 8.39 16.10 46.01
C ALA A 181 9.48 15.58 46.96
N LEU A 182 10.73 15.94 46.68
CA LEU A 182 11.83 15.70 47.59
C LEU A 182 11.95 16.93 48.50
N GLU A 183 11.64 16.75 49.78
CA GLU A 183 11.72 17.83 50.77
C GLU A 183 13.16 18.31 50.95
N ALA A 184 13.34 19.61 51.28
CA ALA A 184 14.57 20.39 51.06
C ALA A 184 15.91 19.85 51.60
N ASN A 185 15.91 18.87 52.51
CA ASN A 185 17.13 18.24 53.04
C ASN A 185 17.37 16.82 52.51
N GLY A 186 16.56 16.37 51.54
CA GLY A 186 16.67 15.05 50.91
C GLY A 186 17.59 15.01 49.69
N ILE A 187 18.06 16.16 49.21
CA ILE A 187 18.96 16.26 48.05
C ILE A 187 20.40 15.98 48.51
N VAL A 188 21.03 14.98 47.91
CA VAL A 188 22.36 14.48 48.31
C VAL A 188 23.40 14.66 47.21
N SER A 189 24.68 14.50 47.55
CA SER A 189 25.76 14.50 46.57
C SER A 189 25.55 13.35 45.55
N GLY A 190 25.32 13.70 44.29
CA GLY A 190 24.99 12.75 43.21
C GLY A 190 23.66 13.07 42.53
N ASP A 191 22.78 13.79 43.22
CA ASP A 191 21.54 14.29 42.61
C ASP A 191 21.85 15.39 41.58
N GLY A 192 20.97 15.51 40.59
CA GLY A 192 21.13 16.49 39.52
C GLY A 192 19.81 17.09 39.07
N TYR A 193 19.88 18.36 38.67
CA TYR A 193 18.76 19.12 38.14
C TYR A 193 18.85 19.13 36.62
N LEU A 194 17.71 18.87 35.95
CA LEU A 194 17.61 19.07 34.52
C LEU A 194 17.52 20.56 34.23
N VAL A 195 18.41 21.06 33.38
CA VAL A 195 18.46 22.46 32.98
C VAL A 195 18.45 22.55 31.46
N ASP A 196 17.66 23.48 30.93
CA ASP A 196 17.69 23.82 29.51
C ASP A 196 18.82 24.83 29.25
N ASN A 197 19.79 24.43 28.43
CA ASN A 197 20.88 25.27 27.97
C ASN A 197 20.67 25.65 26.49
N GLY A 198 19.67 26.49 26.24
CA GLY A 198 19.39 27.01 24.90
C GLY A 198 18.83 25.96 23.92
N GLY A 199 17.95 25.09 24.40
CA GLY A 199 17.34 23.99 23.65
C GLY A 199 18.07 22.65 23.80
N VAL A 200 19.20 22.63 24.50
CA VAL A 200 19.95 21.41 24.84
C VAL A 200 19.72 21.08 26.30
N MET A 201 19.19 19.89 26.58
CA MET A 201 18.96 19.43 27.94
C MET A 201 20.28 18.99 28.57
N ASN A 202 20.69 19.68 29.63
CA ASN A 202 21.89 19.38 30.41
C ASN A 202 21.51 18.94 31.82
N ARG A 203 22.46 18.33 32.53
CA ARG A 203 22.34 18.04 33.97
C ARG A 203 23.29 18.95 34.75
N MET A 204 22.74 19.74 35.65
CA MET A 204 23.50 20.41 36.71
C MET A 204 23.63 19.46 37.89
N ALA A 205 24.83 19.16 38.38
CA ALA A 205 24.97 18.40 39.62
C ALA A 205 24.60 19.28 40.82
N HIS A 206 24.04 18.71 41.88
CA HIS A 206 23.72 19.46 43.10
C HIS A 206 24.96 20.15 43.71
N SER A 207 26.14 19.52 43.58
CA SER A 207 27.43 20.10 43.98
C SER A 207 27.79 21.38 43.20
N ASP A 208 27.23 21.55 42.01
CA ASP A 208 27.51 22.67 41.11
C ASP A 208 26.53 23.83 41.33
N GLY A 209 25.51 23.66 42.18
CA GLY A 209 24.42 24.60 42.42
C GLY A 209 24.73 25.77 43.37
N GLY A 210 26.00 26.13 43.56
CA GLY A 210 26.44 27.22 44.45
C GLY A 210 26.72 28.55 43.75
N ILE A 211 27.22 29.54 44.50
CA ILE A 211 27.82 30.75 43.90
C ILE A 211 29.23 30.36 43.42
N PRO A 212 29.52 30.41 42.11
CA PRO A 212 30.86 30.11 41.59
C PRO A 212 31.90 31.11 42.14
N ILE A 213 33.08 30.59 42.48
CA ILE A 213 34.22 31.35 43.01
C ILE A 213 35.27 31.49 41.90
N GLY A 214 35.63 32.73 41.56
CA GLY A 214 36.69 33.08 40.61
C GLY A 214 37.84 33.81 41.29
N THR A 215 39.03 33.75 40.69
CA THR A 215 40.22 34.45 41.19
C THR A 215 40.80 35.34 40.10
N VAL A 216 41.07 36.60 40.43
CA VAL A 216 41.71 37.58 39.54
C VAL A 216 43.03 38.04 40.16
N THR A 217 44.11 37.93 39.39
CA THR A 217 45.47 38.31 39.79
C THR A 217 45.94 39.62 39.17
N GLY A 218 45.20 40.14 38.17
CA GLY A 218 45.51 41.39 37.48
C GLY A 218 45.24 42.64 38.32
N THR A 219 45.68 43.80 37.82
CA THR A 219 45.40 45.12 38.41
C THR A 219 44.14 45.78 37.83
N SER A 220 43.49 45.13 36.85
CA SER A 220 42.25 45.58 36.25
C SER A 220 41.38 44.39 35.90
N ASP A 221 40.08 44.58 36.00
CA ASP A 221 39.07 43.61 35.61
C ASP A 221 37.84 44.34 35.04
N VAL A 222 37.21 43.78 34.02
CA VAL A 222 36.03 44.36 33.37
C VAL A 222 34.91 43.34 33.44
N LEU A 223 33.95 43.58 34.33
CA LEU A 223 32.86 42.64 34.56
C LEU A 223 31.96 42.54 33.33
N ALA A 224 31.77 41.31 32.85
CA ALA A 224 30.85 40.94 31.80
C ALA A 224 29.61 40.24 32.37
N THR A 225 28.63 39.96 31.52
CA THR A 225 27.41 39.22 31.91
C THR A 225 27.71 37.85 32.52
N ALA A 226 28.84 37.23 32.15
CA ALA A 226 29.29 35.94 32.69
C ALA A 226 29.77 36.02 34.14
N ASP A 227 30.24 37.19 34.59
CA ASP A 227 30.75 37.41 35.96
C ASP A 227 29.63 37.74 36.95
N MET A 228 28.38 37.83 36.46
CA MET A 228 27.22 38.04 37.31
C MET A 228 26.90 36.77 38.11
N ASN A 229 26.48 36.94 39.36
CA ASN A 229 26.23 35.88 40.33
C ASN A 229 27.49 35.08 40.69
N THR A 230 28.64 35.74 40.76
CA THR A 230 29.92 35.13 41.13
C THR A 230 30.51 35.77 42.40
N TYR A 231 31.39 35.03 43.06
CA TYR A 231 32.30 35.51 44.09
C TYR A 231 33.70 35.64 43.49
N ILE A 232 34.33 36.81 43.60
CA ILE A 232 35.62 37.08 42.94
C ILE A 232 36.66 37.49 43.97
N GLU A 233 37.74 36.72 44.04
CA GLU A 233 38.92 36.99 44.85
C GLU A 233 39.95 37.80 44.05
N TYR A 234 40.19 39.05 44.45
CA TYR A 234 41.24 39.88 43.88
C TYR A 234 42.51 39.75 44.71
N THR A 235 43.50 39.03 44.18
CA THR A 235 44.69 38.60 44.93
C THR A 235 45.89 39.54 44.75
N ASN A 236 45.79 40.56 43.89
CA ASN A 236 46.89 41.47 43.63
C ASN A 236 47.21 42.35 44.86
N ALA A 237 48.50 42.55 45.13
CA ALA A 237 48.98 43.41 46.22
C ALA A 237 48.96 44.91 45.87
N ALA A 238 48.81 45.27 44.60
CA ALA A 238 48.60 46.63 44.13
C ALA A 238 47.10 46.99 44.07
N ALA A 239 46.79 48.26 43.83
CA ALA A 239 45.42 48.71 43.62
C ALA A 239 44.82 48.04 42.36
N VAL A 240 43.61 47.50 42.50
CA VAL A 240 42.85 46.86 41.43
C VAL A 240 41.66 47.73 41.05
N THR A 241 41.44 47.92 39.75
CA THR A 241 40.23 48.60 39.25
C THR A 241 39.27 47.58 38.63
N VAL A 242 38.08 47.48 39.19
CA VAL A 242 36.99 46.66 38.66
C VAL A 242 36.03 47.57 37.92
N THR A 243 35.86 47.33 36.63
CA THR A 243 35.01 48.15 35.76
C THR A 243 33.65 47.50 35.60
N LEU A 244 32.61 48.18 36.09
CA LEU A 244 31.21 47.80 35.98
C LEU A 244 30.51 48.74 35.00
N ASN A 245 30.20 48.22 33.81
CA ASN A 245 29.60 49.00 32.73
C ASN A 245 28.07 48.83 32.64
N ASN A 246 27.41 49.77 31.95
CA ASN A 246 26.00 49.61 31.61
C ASN A 246 25.78 48.37 30.73
N GLY A 247 24.67 47.65 30.95
CA GLY A 247 24.24 46.50 30.16
C GLY A 247 24.75 45.14 30.61
N VAL A 248 25.70 45.07 31.56
CA VAL A 248 26.29 43.79 32.00
C VAL A 248 25.45 43.05 33.04
N GLY A 249 24.65 43.77 33.84
CA GLY A 249 23.82 43.20 34.90
C GLY A 249 22.32 43.29 34.61
N LYS A 250 21.58 42.26 35.04
CA LYS A 250 20.11 42.25 35.15
C LYS A 250 19.70 42.44 36.61
N LYS A 251 18.46 42.90 36.83
CA LYS A 251 17.90 43.05 38.18
C LYS A 251 18.04 41.74 38.96
N SER A 252 18.43 41.84 40.23
CA SER A 252 18.73 40.72 41.14
C SER A 252 20.08 40.02 40.92
N ASN A 253 20.89 40.43 39.94
CA ASN A 253 22.27 39.95 39.89
C ASN A 253 23.08 40.44 41.09
N VAL A 254 23.95 39.57 41.59
CA VAL A 254 24.87 39.83 42.70
C VAL A 254 26.31 39.63 42.22
N VAL A 255 27.24 40.46 42.66
CA VAL A 255 28.68 40.20 42.55
C VAL A 255 29.28 40.40 43.93
N ILE A 256 30.01 39.40 44.42
CA ILE A 256 30.72 39.49 45.70
C ILE A 256 32.20 39.65 45.38
N ILE A 257 32.82 40.67 45.95
CA ILE A 257 34.21 41.02 45.70
C ILE A 257 34.97 40.92 47.02
N GLU A 258 36.01 40.10 47.05
CA GLU A 258 36.97 40.05 48.15
C GLU A 258 38.31 40.67 47.72
N GLN A 259 38.83 41.60 48.51
CA GLN A 259 40.22 42.04 48.42
C GLN A 259 41.13 41.02 49.11
N ALA A 260 41.44 39.90 48.45
CA ALA A 260 42.31 38.85 49.00
C ALA A 260 43.78 39.29 49.11
N GLY A 261 44.26 40.15 48.21
CA GLY A 261 45.61 40.72 48.22
C GLY A 261 45.78 41.91 49.19
N ALA A 262 47.02 42.39 49.36
CA ALA A 262 47.32 43.54 50.22
C ALA A 262 46.91 44.91 49.65
N GLY A 263 46.43 44.95 48.41
CA GLY A 263 45.99 46.17 47.73
C GLY A 263 44.57 46.62 48.13
N GLN A 264 43.90 47.31 47.20
CA GLN A 264 42.51 47.74 47.34
C GLN A 264 41.78 47.58 46.00
N VAL A 265 40.56 47.03 46.01
CA VAL A 265 39.68 46.97 44.85
C VAL A 265 38.83 48.22 44.80
N THR A 266 38.82 48.89 43.66
CA THR A 266 37.95 50.04 43.39
C THR A 266 36.96 49.69 42.30
N VAL A 267 35.67 49.84 42.57
CA VAL A 267 34.60 49.69 41.58
C VAL A 267 34.42 51.00 40.83
N ALA A 268 34.70 50.97 39.53
CA ALA A 268 34.58 52.07 38.59
C ALA A 268 33.71 51.67 37.39
N GLY A 269 33.54 52.55 36.41
CA GLY A 269 32.81 52.27 35.17
C GLY A 269 31.59 53.15 34.96
N THR A 270 30.76 52.76 33.99
CA THR A 270 29.62 53.56 33.52
C THR A 270 28.31 53.28 34.25
N ALA A 271 28.21 52.19 35.01
CA ALA A 271 27.03 51.86 35.80
C ALA A 271 26.88 52.77 37.03
N THR A 272 25.63 53.02 37.42
CA THR A 272 25.34 53.76 38.65
C THR A 272 25.56 52.85 39.84
N VAL A 273 26.46 53.22 40.74
CA VAL A 273 26.75 52.49 41.99
C VAL A 273 26.44 53.40 43.17
N ASN A 274 25.36 53.09 43.87
CA ASN A 274 24.95 53.73 45.12
C ASN A 274 25.75 53.10 46.26
N ALA A 275 26.61 53.88 46.91
CA ALA A 275 27.45 53.43 48.03
C ALA A 275 27.36 54.45 49.17
N ALA A 276 27.28 53.96 50.41
CA ALA A 276 27.20 54.81 51.60
C ALA A 276 28.55 55.43 51.99
N ASN A 277 29.63 54.64 51.94
CA ASN A 277 30.96 55.09 52.35
C ASN A 277 31.83 55.43 51.13
N GLY A 278 31.89 54.56 50.14
CA GLY A 278 32.60 54.78 48.88
C GLY A 278 32.65 53.51 48.04
N LYS A 279 33.33 53.54 46.88
CA LYS A 279 33.36 52.41 45.92
C LYS A 279 34.62 51.55 46.02
N LYS A 280 35.37 51.70 47.11
CA LYS A 280 36.69 51.10 47.26
C LYS A 280 36.74 50.24 48.53
N THR A 281 37.32 49.04 48.46
CA THR A 281 37.54 48.18 49.62
C THR A 281 38.55 48.81 50.58
N THR A 282 38.37 48.63 51.89
CA THR A 282 39.22 49.29 52.88
C THR A 282 40.64 48.69 52.99
N LYS A 283 40.76 47.37 53.11
CA LYS A 283 42.02 46.65 53.36
C LYS A 283 41.97 45.20 52.87
N GLN A 284 43.07 44.46 53.06
CA GLN A 284 43.07 43.01 52.82
C GLN A 284 41.95 42.31 53.62
N ARG A 285 41.28 41.36 52.98
CA ARG A 285 40.06 40.64 53.43
C ARG A 285 38.79 41.49 53.53
N SER A 286 38.80 42.74 53.06
CA SER A 286 37.56 43.50 52.91
C SER A 286 36.69 42.87 51.83
N VAL A 287 35.41 42.68 52.15
CA VAL A 287 34.40 42.18 51.22
C VAL A 287 33.39 43.27 50.92
N ILE A 288 33.13 43.50 49.63
CA ILE A 288 32.04 44.35 49.17
C ILE A 288 31.08 43.53 48.31
N ILE A 289 29.79 43.82 48.42
CA ILE A 289 28.73 43.14 47.70
C ILE A 289 28.03 44.16 46.82
N LEU A 290 27.96 43.87 45.53
CA LEU A 290 27.23 44.64 44.54
C LEU A 290 25.91 43.91 44.24
N LEU A 291 24.78 44.56 44.51
CA LEU A 291 23.44 44.06 44.16
C LEU A 291 22.80 44.95 43.10
N CYS A 292 22.40 44.37 41.97
CA CYS A 292 21.72 45.08 40.89
C CYS A 292 20.25 45.29 41.25
N THR A 293 19.91 46.49 41.69
CA THR A 293 18.58 46.86 42.21
C THR A 293 17.61 47.33 41.11
N ALA A 294 18.14 47.86 40.01
CA ALA A 294 17.41 48.24 38.80
C ALA A 294 18.35 48.18 37.59
N ALA A 295 17.83 48.36 36.37
CA ALA A 295 18.66 48.40 35.18
C ALA A 295 19.83 49.39 35.35
N ASN A 296 21.06 48.89 35.17
CA ASN A 296 22.32 49.65 35.32
C ASN A 296 22.54 50.30 36.71
N THR A 297 21.75 49.97 37.72
CA THR A 297 21.78 50.59 39.05
C THR A 297 22.08 49.56 40.11
N TRP A 298 23.24 49.70 40.73
CA TRP A 298 23.79 48.81 41.73
C TRP A 298 23.83 49.48 43.09
N THR A 299 23.54 48.71 44.13
CA THR A 299 23.80 49.13 45.51
C THR A 299 24.99 48.35 46.04
N LEU A 300 25.97 49.08 46.58
CA LEU A 300 27.17 48.53 47.17
C LEU A 300 27.00 48.45 48.69
N PHE A 301 27.27 47.28 49.24
CA PHE A 301 27.30 47.01 50.67
C PHE A 301 28.69 46.49 51.08
N GLY A 302 29.02 46.57 52.37
CA GLY A 302 30.20 45.94 52.95
C GLY A 302 31.33 46.91 53.29
N ASP A 303 32.54 46.35 53.41
CA ASP A 303 33.72 47.01 53.96
C ASP A 303 34.36 47.95 52.94
N SER A 304 33.75 49.13 52.80
CA SER A 304 34.16 50.17 51.87
C SER A 304 34.67 51.43 52.59
N THR A 305 35.68 52.05 51.97
CA THR A 305 36.20 53.37 52.34
C THR A 305 35.68 54.43 51.37
N ALA A 306 35.55 55.66 51.87
CA ALA A 306 35.39 56.86 51.08
C ALA A 306 36.61 57.11 50.17
#